data_AF-N8ZK61-F1
#
_entry.id   AF-N8ZK61-F1
#
_cell.length_a   1.000
_cell.length_b   1.000
_cell.length_c   1.000
_cell.angle_alpha   90.00
_cell.angle_beta   90.00
_cell.angle_gamma   90.00
#
_symmetry.space_group_name_H-M   'P 1'
#
loop_
_entity.id
_entity.type
_entity.pdbx_description
1 polymer ?
#
loop_
_entity_poly.entity_id
_entity_poly.type
_entity_poly.pdbx_seq_one_letter_code
_entity_poly.pdbx_strand_id
1 'polypeptide(L)'
;MPNISLEWDAFYFDKKTKTLYLSCFVHDPVEARKGKSIIYAVPWDDKLVDLNNLKPVATIDNQFVTDIKLAGDGKFYLLTEVYPFDAYYTGMEAKVSNFIFLENNQIKILHKFGKNYLLGAFYVGQDNLLYIIGMKSTGIASYDDIAFISHDNGQSWKEEMEGSWGQGSYFDPKTNKAWLYKQGKLYSRVIK
;
A
#
# COMPACT_ATOMS: atom_id res chain seq x y z
N MET A 1 7.28 -22.35 -13.98
CA MET A 1 7.20 -20.97 -13.47
C MET A 1 5.76 -20.74 -13.07
N PRO A 2 5.45 -20.06 -11.94
CA PRO A 2 4.07 -19.72 -11.64
C PRO A 2 3.52 -18.84 -12.78
N ASN A 3 2.34 -19.17 -13.30
CA ASN A 3 1.62 -18.30 -14.22
C ASN A 3 1.41 -16.95 -13.51
N ILE A 4 1.60 -15.84 -14.23
CA ILE A 4 1.32 -14.52 -13.67
C ILE A 4 -0.17 -14.43 -13.33
N SER A 5 -0.45 -13.92 -12.13
CA SER A 5 -1.82 -13.67 -11.65
C SER A 5 -2.56 -12.75 -12.61
N LEU A 6 -3.85 -13.02 -12.83
CA LEU A 6 -4.75 -12.13 -13.56
C LEU A 6 -5.22 -10.95 -12.70
N GLU A 7 -4.94 -11.00 -11.40
CA GLU A 7 -5.33 -10.01 -10.39
C GLU A 7 -4.09 -9.35 -9.80
N TRP A 8 -4.13 -8.01 -9.71
CA TRP A 8 -3.06 -7.17 -9.19
C TRP A 8 -3.56 -6.42 -7.97
N ASP A 9 -2.86 -6.61 -6.85
CA ASP A 9 -3.30 -6.08 -5.54
C ASP A 9 -2.86 -4.64 -5.32
N ALA A 10 -1.72 -4.27 -5.92
CA ALA A 10 -1.16 -2.93 -5.82
C ALA A 10 -0.38 -2.57 -7.09
N PHE A 11 -0.32 -1.27 -7.38
CA PHE A 11 0.47 -0.76 -8.49
C PHE A 11 1.09 0.60 -8.19
N TYR A 12 2.18 0.90 -8.87
CA TYR A 12 2.80 2.22 -8.85
C TYR A 12 3.40 2.55 -10.20
N PHE A 13 3.05 3.70 -10.76
CA PHE A 13 3.64 4.18 -12.00
C PHE A 13 4.73 5.22 -11.72
N ASP A 14 5.98 4.86 -11.95
CA ASP A 14 7.09 5.80 -11.96
C ASP A 14 7.14 6.54 -13.31
N LYS A 15 6.70 7.80 -13.28
CA LYS A 15 6.70 8.68 -14.46
C LYS A 15 8.11 9.01 -14.96
N LYS A 16 9.13 8.97 -14.09
CA LYS A 16 10.51 9.34 -14.45
C LYS A 16 11.13 8.26 -15.33
N THR A 17 11.02 7.00 -14.92
CA THR A 17 11.55 5.87 -15.69
C THR A 17 10.55 5.28 -16.68
N LYS A 18 9.27 5.72 -16.61
CA LYS A 18 8.15 5.10 -17.32
C LYS A 18 8.04 3.61 -16.99
N THR A 19 8.09 3.29 -15.70
CA THR A 19 7.98 1.90 -15.22
C THR A 19 6.71 1.76 -14.40
N LEU A 20 5.87 0.79 -14.76
CA LEU A 20 4.74 0.35 -13.96
C LEU A 20 5.18 -0.82 -13.08
N TYR A 21 5.18 -0.59 -11.78
CA TYR A 21 5.37 -1.63 -10.78
C TYR A 21 4.02 -2.23 -10.43
N LEU A 22 3.97 -3.56 -10.40
CA LEU A 22 2.75 -4.32 -10.10
C LEU A 22 3.07 -5.35 -9.02
N SER A 23 2.20 -5.47 -8.03
CA SER A 23 2.26 -6.55 -7.03
C SER A 23 1.08 -7.50 -7.21
N CYS A 24 1.35 -8.79 -7.14
CA CYS A 24 0.33 -9.83 -6.98
C CYS A 24 0.68 -10.76 -5.83
N PHE A 25 -0.31 -11.14 -5.04
CA PHE A 25 -0.20 -12.11 -3.98
C PHE A 25 -0.48 -13.51 -4.53
N VAL A 26 0.39 -14.46 -4.21
CA VAL A 26 0.27 -15.86 -4.59
C VAL A 26 0.25 -16.69 -3.33
N HIS A 27 -0.85 -17.43 -3.12
CA HIS A 27 -0.97 -18.39 -2.02
C HIS A 27 0.02 -19.55 -2.20
N ASP A 28 0.55 -20.06 -1.10
CA ASP A 28 1.34 -21.29 -1.12
C ASP A 28 0.41 -22.48 -1.39
N PRO A 29 0.68 -23.31 -2.43
CA PRO A 29 -0.20 -24.41 -2.79
C PRO A 29 -0.09 -25.61 -1.84
N VAL A 30 0.95 -25.66 -0.99
CA VAL A 30 1.24 -26.78 -0.08
C VAL A 30 0.94 -26.39 1.36
N GLU A 31 1.30 -25.18 1.76
CA GLU A 31 1.13 -24.69 3.12
C GLU A 31 -0.06 -23.73 3.22
N ALA A 32 -1.18 -24.24 3.75
CA ALA A 32 -2.30 -23.39 4.13
C ALA A 32 -1.81 -22.24 5.01
N ARG A 33 -2.34 -21.04 4.78
CA ARG A 33 -2.00 -19.80 5.50
C ARG A 33 -0.64 -19.18 5.20
N LYS A 34 0.03 -19.63 4.14
CA LYS A 34 1.22 -18.96 3.61
C LYS A 34 0.96 -18.43 2.21
N GLY A 35 1.79 -17.47 1.83
CA GLY A 35 1.81 -16.92 0.49
C GLY A 35 2.92 -15.90 0.35
N LYS A 36 2.99 -15.26 -0.80
CA LYS A 36 3.98 -14.22 -1.08
C LYS A 36 3.43 -13.18 -2.02
N SER A 37 3.79 -11.92 -1.77
CA SER A 37 3.64 -10.87 -2.77
C SER A 37 4.84 -10.89 -3.70
N ILE A 38 4.59 -10.81 -5.00
CA ILE A 38 5.58 -10.77 -6.06
C ILE A 38 5.46 -9.43 -6.75
N ILE A 39 6.56 -8.67 -6.81
CA ILE A 39 6.61 -7.37 -7.47
C ILE A 39 7.30 -7.51 -8.83
N TYR A 40 6.65 -7.02 -9.87
CA TYR A 40 7.18 -6.93 -11.23
C TYR A 40 7.41 -5.47 -11.59
N ALA A 41 8.39 -5.23 -12.45
CA ALA A 41 8.62 -3.94 -13.10
C ALA A 41 8.33 -4.10 -14.60
N VAL A 42 7.35 -3.34 -15.08
CA VAL A 42 6.87 -3.41 -16.46
C VAL A 42 7.21 -2.08 -17.14
N PRO A 43 8.01 -2.07 -18.21
CA PRO A 43 8.18 -0.87 -19.03
C PRO A 43 6.81 -0.40 -19.55
N TRP A 44 6.50 0.88 -19.35
CA TRP A 44 5.29 1.51 -19.86
C TRP A 44 5.59 2.12 -21.24
N ASP A 45 5.47 1.30 -22.26
CA ASP A 45 5.60 1.69 -23.66
C ASP A 45 4.51 1.05 -24.54
N ASP A 46 4.47 1.43 -25.82
CA ASP A 46 3.42 1.01 -26.75
C ASP A 46 3.55 -0.46 -27.19
N LYS A 47 4.58 -1.17 -26.75
CA LYS A 47 4.75 -2.59 -27.04
C LYS A 47 4.07 -3.40 -25.96
N LEU A 48 3.25 -4.36 -26.38
CA LEU A 48 2.70 -5.34 -25.46
C LEU A 48 3.83 -6.15 -24.85
N VAL A 49 4.04 -5.97 -23.55
CA VAL A 49 4.92 -6.83 -22.76
C VAL A 49 4.15 -8.11 -22.49
N ASP A 50 4.67 -9.26 -22.96
CA ASP A 50 4.16 -10.56 -22.51
C ASP A 50 4.52 -10.73 -21.04
N LEU A 51 3.52 -10.53 -20.19
CA LEU A 51 3.68 -10.61 -18.74
C LEU A 51 4.25 -11.98 -18.34
N ASN A 52 3.93 -13.08 -19.03
CA ASN A 52 4.41 -14.42 -18.68
C ASN A 52 5.93 -14.58 -18.71
N ASN A 53 6.65 -13.68 -19.40
CA ASN A 53 8.11 -13.68 -19.48
C ASN A 53 8.79 -12.73 -18.49
N LEU A 54 8.02 -11.99 -17.68
CA LEU A 54 8.57 -11.07 -16.70
C LEU A 54 9.24 -11.84 -15.56
N LYS A 55 10.41 -11.33 -15.17
CA LYS A 55 11.08 -11.77 -13.95
C LYS A 55 10.65 -10.84 -12.81
N PRO A 56 10.34 -11.39 -11.62
CA PRO A 56 10.12 -10.58 -10.44
C PRO A 56 11.33 -9.69 -10.15
N VAL A 57 11.08 -8.43 -9.79
CA VAL A 57 12.10 -7.54 -9.24
C VAL A 57 12.18 -7.66 -7.73
N ALA A 58 11.11 -8.12 -7.07
CA ALA A 58 11.16 -8.48 -5.67
C ALA A 58 10.12 -9.55 -5.28
N THR A 59 10.35 -10.22 -4.16
CA THR A 59 9.40 -11.17 -3.56
C THR A 59 9.40 -11.02 -2.05
N ILE A 60 8.22 -11.14 -1.44
CA ILE A 60 7.98 -10.83 -0.03
C ILE A 60 7.09 -11.92 0.55
N ASP A 61 7.64 -12.74 1.43
CA ASP A 61 6.90 -13.84 2.02
C ASP A 61 5.96 -13.34 3.12
N ASN A 62 4.74 -13.90 3.13
CA ASN A 62 3.71 -13.70 4.14
C ASN A 62 3.35 -12.23 4.43
N GLN A 63 3.39 -11.40 3.40
CA GLN A 63 2.90 -10.02 3.41
C GLN A 63 2.04 -9.82 2.17
N PHE A 64 0.80 -9.36 2.34
CA PHE A 64 -0.06 -8.92 1.25
C PHE A 64 0.19 -7.44 1.00
N VAL A 65 0.66 -7.04 -0.18
CA VAL A 65 0.98 -5.63 -0.49
C VAL A 65 -0.29 -4.91 -0.95
N THR A 66 -0.67 -3.84 -0.25
CA THR A 66 -1.83 -3.00 -0.58
C THR A 66 -1.45 -1.73 -1.35
N ASP A 67 -0.22 -1.23 -1.19
CA ASP A 67 0.30 -0.12 -2.00
C ASP A 67 1.84 -0.15 -2.09
N ILE A 68 2.38 0.40 -3.18
CA ILE A 68 3.81 0.45 -3.52
C ILE A 68 4.20 1.92 -3.77
N LYS A 69 5.36 2.34 -3.27
CA LYS A 69 6.07 3.54 -3.73
C LYS A 69 7.56 3.27 -3.84
N LEU A 70 8.25 3.99 -4.73
CA LEU A 70 9.70 3.93 -4.79
C LEU A 70 10.31 4.71 -3.62
N ALA A 71 11.32 4.11 -3.00
CA ALA A 71 12.17 4.70 -1.97
C ALA A 71 13.58 5.01 -2.51
N GLY A 72 13.75 5.00 -3.83
CA GLY A 72 15.02 5.05 -4.54
C GLY A 72 15.15 3.90 -5.54
N ASP A 73 16.26 3.87 -6.27
CA ASP A 73 16.49 2.87 -7.33
C ASP A 73 16.48 1.45 -6.76
N GLY A 74 15.50 0.64 -7.19
CA GLY A 74 15.33 -0.74 -6.74
C GLY A 74 14.90 -0.90 -5.27
N LYS A 75 14.47 0.18 -4.61
CA LYS A 75 14.02 0.19 -3.22
C LYS A 75 12.56 0.59 -3.15
N PHE A 76 11.82 -0.06 -2.26
CA PHE A 76 10.37 0.17 -2.15
C PHE A 76 9.97 0.52 -0.73
N TYR A 77 9.07 1.49 -0.62
CA TYR A 77 8.17 1.61 0.52
C TYR A 77 6.90 0.85 0.19
N LEU A 78 6.48 -0.01 1.11
CA LEU A 78 5.33 -0.88 0.92
C LEU A 78 4.39 -0.73 2.09
N LEU A 79 3.10 -0.61 1.76
CA LEU A 79 2.02 -0.80 2.70
C LEU A 79 1.56 -2.24 2.58
N THR A 80 1.48 -2.94 3.71
CA THR A 80 1.22 -4.39 3.70
C THR A 80 0.28 -4.82 4.80
N GLU A 81 -0.44 -5.91 4.57
CA GLU A 81 -1.27 -6.59 5.55
C GLU A 81 -0.77 -8.02 5.79
N VAL A 82 -0.83 -8.46 7.04
CA VAL A 82 -0.60 -9.85 7.43
C VAL A 82 -1.87 -10.40 8.06
N TYR A 83 -2.34 -11.52 7.56
CA TYR A 83 -3.48 -12.25 8.09
C TYR A 83 -3.33 -13.74 7.78
N PRO A 84 -4.19 -14.62 8.31
CA PRO A 84 -4.03 -16.06 8.09
C PRO A 84 -4.15 -16.54 6.64
N PHE A 85 -4.46 -15.70 5.64
CA PHE A 85 -4.54 -16.06 4.20
C PHE A 85 -5.40 -17.29 3.83
N ASP A 86 -6.18 -17.85 4.75
CA ASP A 86 -7.10 -18.97 4.52
C ASP A 86 -8.51 -18.51 4.13
N ALA A 87 -8.84 -17.25 4.42
CA ALA A 87 -10.10 -16.62 4.06
C ALA A 87 -9.87 -15.35 3.23
N TYR A 88 -10.48 -15.32 2.03
CA TYR A 88 -10.46 -14.14 1.16
C TYR A 88 -11.15 -12.93 1.83
N TYR A 89 -12.26 -13.19 2.54
CA TYR A 89 -12.99 -12.18 3.32
C TYR A 89 -12.51 -12.18 4.78
N THR A 90 -11.34 -11.60 5.01
CA THR A 90 -10.83 -11.37 6.36
C THR A 90 -11.12 -9.93 6.79
N GLY A 91 -11.77 -9.75 7.95
CA GLY A 91 -12.05 -8.43 8.53
C GLY A 91 -10.79 -7.70 9.00
N MET A 92 -10.87 -6.37 9.13
CA MET A 92 -9.75 -5.51 9.53
C MET A 92 -9.21 -5.82 10.94
N GLU A 93 -10.02 -6.43 11.80
CA GLU A 93 -9.66 -6.88 13.15
C GLU A 93 -8.69 -8.06 13.16
N ALA A 94 -8.64 -8.83 12.07
CA ALA A 94 -7.74 -9.96 11.92
C ALA A 94 -6.48 -9.63 11.09
N LYS A 95 -6.48 -8.48 10.41
CA LYS A 95 -5.37 -8.00 9.59
C LYS A 95 -4.41 -7.13 10.41
N VAL A 96 -3.12 -7.38 10.29
CA VAL A 96 -2.07 -6.53 10.87
C VAL A 96 -1.45 -5.69 9.75
N SER A 97 -1.64 -4.38 9.82
CA SER A 97 -1.06 -3.43 8.85
C SER A 97 0.37 -3.05 9.24
N ASN A 98 1.27 -3.05 8.26
CA ASN A 98 2.68 -2.66 8.41
C ASN A 98 3.11 -1.67 7.33
N PHE A 99 4.09 -0.82 7.68
CA PHE A 99 4.89 -0.07 6.73
C PHE A 99 6.29 -0.70 6.64
N ILE A 100 6.67 -1.10 5.43
CA ILE A 100 7.89 -1.87 5.18
C ILE A 100 8.78 -1.12 4.19
N PHE A 101 10.07 -1.16 4.45
CA PHE A 101 11.10 -0.83 3.49
C PHE A 101 11.70 -2.12 2.93
N LEU A 102 11.78 -2.21 1.61
CA LEU A 102 12.31 -3.36 0.89
C LEU A 102 13.50 -2.96 0.05
N GLU A 103 14.62 -3.65 0.26
CA GLU A 103 15.85 -3.49 -0.51
C GLU A 103 16.48 -4.87 -0.73
N ASN A 104 16.78 -5.24 -1.98
CA ASN A 104 17.42 -6.52 -2.32
C ASN A 104 16.71 -7.76 -1.71
N ASN A 105 15.38 -7.81 -1.75
CA ASN A 105 14.53 -8.83 -1.11
C ASN A 105 14.65 -8.92 0.43
N GLN A 106 15.32 -7.96 1.08
CA GLN A 106 15.38 -7.87 2.53
C GLN A 106 14.31 -6.90 3.04
N ILE A 107 13.46 -7.42 3.90
CA ILE A 107 12.35 -6.69 4.52
C ILE A 107 12.87 -6.04 5.80
N LYS A 108 12.71 -4.72 5.90
CA LYS A 108 12.77 -3.99 7.17
C LYS A 108 11.38 -3.44 7.48
N ILE A 109 10.74 -3.99 8.52
CA ILE A 109 9.49 -3.42 9.05
C ILE A 109 9.86 -2.11 9.75
N LEU A 110 9.50 -0.98 9.15
CA LEU A 110 9.76 0.34 9.72
C LEU A 110 8.71 0.71 10.76
N HIS A 111 7.45 0.33 10.52
CA HIS A 111 6.36 0.58 11.46
C HIS A 111 5.32 -0.54 11.44
N LYS A 112 4.77 -0.87 12.61
CA LYS A 112 3.64 -1.78 12.78
C LYS A 112 2.45 -0.96 13.28
N PHE A 113 1.48 -0.69 12.41
CA PHE A 113 0.25 0.00 12.81
C PHE A 113 -0.61 -0.90 13.71
N GLY A 114 -0.56 -2.22 13.47
CA GLY A 114 -1.29 -3.20 14.24
C GLY A 114 -2.62 -3.58 13.59
N LYS A 115 -3.55 -4.07 14.42
CA LYS A 115 -4.88 -4.52 14.00
C LYS A 115 -5.87 -3.36 13.96
N ASN A 116 -7.05 -3.61 13.38
CA ASN A 116 -8.16 -2.67 13.29
C ASN A 116 -7.93 -1.51 12.31
N TYR A 117 -6.89 -1.60 11.48
CA TYR A 117 -6.60 -0.63 10.44
C TYR A 117 -6.72 -1.29 9.07
N LEU A 118 -7.44 -0.63 8.17
CA LEU A 118 -7.46 -0.93 6.74
C LEU A 118 -6.81 0.26 6.03
N LEU A 119 -5.55 0.10 5.63
CA LEU A 119 -4.76 1.19 5.05
C LEU A 119 -4.68 0.99 3.53
N GLY A 120 -5.25 1.94 2.79
CA GLY A 120 -5.58 1.76 1.36
C GLY A 120 -4.63 2.49 0.41
N ALA A 121 -4.49 3.82 0.57
CA ALA A 121 -3.70 4.62 -0.37
C ALA A 121 -2.55 5.32 0.33
N PHE A 122 -1.35 5.15 -0.21
CA PHE A 122 -0.11 5.70 0.31
C PHE A 122 0.50 6.68 -0.71
N TYR A 123 1.04 7.78 -0.23
CA TYR A 123 1.62 8.85 -1.03
C TYR A 123 2.97 9.30 -0.46
N VAL A 124 3.86 9.71 -1.36
CA VAL A 124 5.10 10.42 -1.03
C VAL A 124 4.95 11.84 -1.56
N GLY A 125 4.86 12.80 -0.64
CA GLY A 125 4.76 14.23 -0.92
C GLY A 125 6.12 14.91 -1.04
N GLN A 126 6.08 16.25 -1.05
CA GLN A 126 7.28 17.08 -0.95
C GLN A 126 8.01 16.83 0.37
N ASP A 127 9.33 17.08 0.37
CA ASP A 127 10.22 16.92 1.52
C ASP A 127 10.17 15.51 2.15
N ASN A 128 9.88 14.50 1.33
CA ASN A 128 9.69 13.10 1.73
C ASN A 128 8.58 12.88 2.77
N LEU A 129 7.59 13.77 2.83
CA LEU A 129 6.39 13.57 3.63
C LEU A 129 5.66 12.31 3.16
N LEU A 130 5.41 11.37 4.08
CA LEU A 130 4.64 10.17 3.80
C LEU A 130 3.22 10.36 4.32
N TYR A 131 2.23 10.07 3.48
CA TYR A 131 0.81 10.22 3.80
C TYR A 131 0.07 8.95 3.44
N ILE A 132 -0.64 8.36 4.40
CA ILE A 132 -1.47 7.17 4.18
C ILE A 132 -2.91 7.52 4.52
N ILE A 133 -3.81 7.22 3.60
CA ILE A 133 -5.25 7.26 3.78
C ILE A 133 -5.71 5.87 4.19
N GLY A 134 -6.53 5.79 5.23
CA GLY A 134 -7.12 4.53 5.65
C GLY A 134 -8.35 4.68 6.52
N MET A 135 -8.75 3.56 7.08
CA MET A 135 -9.87 3.44 7.99
C MET A 135 -9.44 2.75 9.27
N LYS A 136 -10.06 3.12 10.38
CA LYS A 136 -9.87 2.48 11.69
C LYS A 136 -11.20 1.96 12.20
N SER A 137 -11.24 0.69 12.62
CA SER A 137 -12.43 0.13 13.27
C SER A 137 -12.75 0.90 14.55
N THR A 138 -14.02 1.27 14.71
CA THR A 138 -14.55 1.87 15.94
C THR A 138 -15.59 0.96 16.62
N GLY A 139 -15.79 -0.25 16.11
CA GLY A 139 -16.75 -1.22 16.61
C GLY A 139 -17.35 -2.08 15.49
N ILE A 140 -18.45 -2.75 15.80
CA ILE A 140 -19.14 -3.65 14.86
C ILE A 140 -19.64 -2.84 13.66
N ALA A 141 -19.11 -3.15 12.48
CA ALA A 141 -19.47 -2.52 11.20
C ALA A 141 -19.35 -0.98 11.17
N SER A 142 -18.49 -0.41 12.03
CA SER A 142 -18.24 1.02 12.11
C SER A 142 -16.75 1.30 11.98
N TYR A 143 -16.44 2.38 11.26
CA TYR A 143 -15.08 2.85 11.08
C TYR A 143 -15.04 4.39 11.03
N ASP A 144 -13.89 4.93 11.39
CA ASP A 144 -13.53 6.31 11.11
C ASP A 144 -12.48 6.36 10.00
N ASP A 145 -12.59 7.35 9.12
CA ASP A 145 -11.57 7.71 8.17
C ASP A 145 -10.41 8.37 8.92
N ILE A 146 -9.20 7.94 8.58
CA ILE A 146 -7.97 8.41 9.21
C ILE A 146 -6.91 8.73 8.17
N ALA A 147 -5.95 9.54 8.60
CA ALA A 147 -4.69 9.73 7.91
C ALA A 147 -3.53 9.38 8.84
N PHE A 148 -2.52 8.68 8.30
CA PHE A 148 -1.22 8.57 8.96
C PHE A 148 -0.21 9.46 8.23
N ILE A 149 0.54 10.25 9.00
CA ILE A 149 1.52 11.21 8.48
C ILE A 149 2.89 10.91 9.09
N SER A 150 3.94 10.87 8.26
CA SER A 150 5.33 10.73 8.71
C SER A 150 6.24 11.72 8.00
N HIS A 151 7.22 12.24 8.74
CA HIS A 151 8.26 13.15 8.25
C HIS A 151 9.68 12.57 8.39
N ASP A 152 9.79 11.32 8.85
CA ASP A 152 11.07 10.69 9.20
C ASP A 152 11.32 9.39 8.44
N ASN A 153 10.82 9.35 7.19
CA ASN A 153 10.85 8.18 6.31
C ASN A 153 10.10 6.97 6.87
N GLY A 154 9.02 7.22 7.62
CA GLY A 154 8.10 6.18 8.10
C GLY A 154 8.58 5.45 9.35
N GLN A 155 9.55 6.00 10.09
CA GLN A 155 9.99 5.46 11.38
C GLN A 155 8.96 5.78 12.48
N SER A 156 8.37 6.96 12.45
CA SER A 156 7.27 7.37 13.30
C SER A 156 6.12 7.93 12.48
N TRP A 157 4.91 7.74 13.01
CA TRP A 157 3.67 8.13 12.34
C TRP A 157 2.74 8.82 13.33
N LYS A 158 2.12 9.90 12.88
CA LYS A 158 1.02 10.57 13.57
C LYS A 158 -0.30 10.12 12.95
N GLU A 159 -1.19 9.56 13.76
CA GLU A 159 -2.58 9.30 13.38
C GLU A 159 -3.38 10.59 13.50
N GLU A 160 -4.16 10.93 12.47
CA GLU A 160 -5.12 12.01 12.50
C GLU A 160 -6.50 11.51 12.07
N MET A 161 -7.53 11.91 12.82
CA MET A 161 -8.92 11.57 12.51
C MET A 161 -9.44 12.51 11.43
N GLU A 162 -9.86 11.96 10.30
CA GLU A 162 -10.56 12.69 9.22
C GLU A 162 -12.10 12.66 9.43
N GLY A 163 -12.54 11.96 10.48
CA GLY A 163 -13.93 11.80 10.90
C GLY A 163 -14.57 10.58 10.23
N SER A 164 -15.90 10.44 10.34
CA SER A 164 -16.61 9.27 9.82
C SER A 164 -17.28 9.55 8.47
N TRP A 165 -17.49 8.52 7.64
CA TRP A 165 -18.27 8.59 6.38
C TRP A 165 -17.66 9.49 5.29
N GLY A 166 -16.33 9.50 5.17
CA GLY A 166 -15.65 9.98 3.98
C GLY A 166 -16.18 9.25 2.75
N GLN A 167 -16.55 10.03 1.72
CA GLN A 167 -17.06 9.51 0.44
C GLN A 167 -15.94 9.44 -0.61
N GLY A 168 -14.82 10.11 -0.35
CA GLY A 168 -13.62 10.06 -1.17
C GLY A 168 -12.53 10.92 -0.55
N SER A 169 -11.29 10.53 -0.76
CA SER A 169 -10.12 11.25 -0.25
C SER A 169 -8.99 11.18 -1.25
N TYR A 170 -8.16 12.22 -1.27
CA TYR A 170 -7.04 12.35 -2.17
C TYR A 170 -5.94 13.20 -1.54
N PHE A 171 -4.69 12.85 -1.79
CA PHE A 171 -3.55 13.66 -1.38
C PHE A 171 -2.78 14.10 -2.62
N ASP A 172 -2.57 15.40 -2.77
CA ASP A 172 -1.73 15.96 -3.82
C ASP A 172 -0.26 16.00 -3.35
N PRO A 173 0.61 15.10 -3.84
CA PRO A 173 2.00 15.04 -3.43
C PRO A 173 2.82 16.26 -3.89
N LYS A 174 2.31 17.06 -4.84
CA LYS A 174 3.02 18.25 -5.33
C LYS A 174 2.81 19.47 -4.45
N THR A 175 1.78 19.48 -3.60
CA THR A 175 1.44 20.64 -2.76
C THR A 175 1.27 20.25 -1.30
N ASN A 176 1.50 18.98 -0.97
CA ASN A 176 1.18 18.35 0.30
C ASN A 176 -0.26 18.64 0.77
N LYS A 177 -1.20 18.75 -0.17
CA LYS A 177 -2.59 19.11 0.12
C LYS A 177 -3.47 17.87 0.15
N ALA A 178 -4.04 17.59 1.32
CA ALA A 178 -5.06 16.56 1.50
C ALA A 178 -6.45 17.12 1.17
N TRP A 179 -7.27 16.30 0.55
CA TRP A 179 -8.65 16.57 0.17
C TRP A 179 -9.56 15.46 0.71
N LEU A 180 -10.70 15.84 1.24
CA LEU A 180 -11.73 14.93 1.73
C LEU A 180 -13.09 15.38 1.20
N TYR A 181 -13.79 14.49 0.54
CA TYR A 181 -15.18 14.67 0.13
C TYR A 181 -16.09 13.96 1.13
N LYS A 182 -16.99 14.71 1.76
CA LYS A 182 -17.89 14.20 2.80
C LYS A 182 -19.20 14.99 2.79
N GLN A 183 -20.32 14.29 2.78
CA GLN A 183 -21.68 14.85 2.85
C GLN A 183 -21.93 15.95 1.80
N GLY A 184 -21.48 15.73 0.57
CA GLY A 184 -21.68 16.70 -0.51
C GLY A 184 -20.74 17.92 -0.47
N LYS A 185 -19.75 17.93 0.43
CA LYS A 185 -18.80 19.04 0.59
C LYS A 185 -17.36 18.56 0.42
N LEU A 186 -16.55 19.41 -0.18
CA LEU A 186 -15.12 19.18 -0.38
C LEU A 186 -14.32 20.01 0.63
N TYR A 187 -13.53 19.31 1.44
CA TYR A 187 -12.64 19.88 2.46
C TYR A 187 -11.20 19.71 2.02
N SER A 188 -10.33 20.60 2.49
CA SER A 188 -8.90 20.46 2.22
C SER A 188 -8.04 21.11 3.29
N ARG A 189 -6.82 20.60 3.43
CA ARG A 189 -5.78 21.15 4.30
C ARG A 189 -4.40 20.86 3.73
N VAL A 190 -3.45 21.76 3.99
CA VAL A 190 -2.04 21.51 3.68
C VAL A 190 -1.42 20.80 4.86
N ILE A 191 -0.74 19.69 4.60
CA ILE A 191 0.03 18.94 5.57
C ILE A 191 1.44 19.55 5.58
N LYS A 192 1.91 19.92 6.75
CA LYS A 192 3.22 20.55 6.98
C LYS A 192 4.15 19.55 7.61
#